data_AF-H5TTP5-F1
#
_entry.id   AF-H5TTP5-F1
#
_cell.length_a   1.000
_cell.length_b   1.000
_cell.length_c   1.000
_cell.angle_alpha   90.00
_cell.angle_beta   90.00
_cell.angle_gamma   90.00
#
_symmetry.space_group_name_H-M   'P 1'
#
loop_
_entity.id
_entity.type
_entity.pdbx_description
1 polymer ?
#
loop_
_entity_poly.entity_id
_entity_poly.type
_entity_poly.pdbx_seq_one_letter_code
_entity_poly.pdbx_strand_id
1 'polypeptide(L)'
;MSSFDGVLDVAPVEGGDSPPLAWGDHFFYYAPNGQIPPRQQPYATIVTKNYPDDSRSELDAPDRWRVNIRVGADRFLALIGDTTRLSERVWDYAATDVLLPHPVYRRQG
;
A
#
# COMPACT_ATOMS: atom_id res chain seq x y z
N MET A 1 12.36 18.70 7.96
CA MET A 1 11.39 17.86 7.23
C MET A 1 11.22 18.47 5.86
N SER A 2 11.59 17.75 4.81
CA SER A 2 11.28 18.14 3.44
C SER A 2 9.86 17.67 3.12
N SER A 3 8.94 18.61 2.90
CA SER A 3 7.63 18.29 2.31
C SER A 3 7.80 18.12 0.80
N PHE A 4 7.16 17.11 0.23
CA PHE A 4 7.04 16.99 -1.22
C PHE A 4 5.85 17.82 -1.68
N ASP A 5 6.07 18.71 -2.65
CA ASP A 5 5.01 19.61 -3.13
C ASP A 5 3.80 18.82 -3.65
N GLY A 6 2.63 19.18 -3.13
CA GLY A 6 1.35 18.55 -3.47
C GLY A 6 1.12 17.15 -2.89
N VAL A 7 2.02 16.65 -2.04
CA VAL A 7 1.80 15.38 -1.32
C VAL A 7 1.07 15.64 -0.01
N LEU A 8 -0.04 14.92 0.19
CA LEU A 8 -0.74 14.82 1.46
C LEU A 8 -0.44 13.46 2.08
N ASP A 9 0.21 13.48 3.24
CA ASP A 9 0.40 12.33 4.13
C ASP A 9 -0.73 12.31 5.17
N VAL A 10 -1.55 11.26 5.13
CA VAL A 10 -2.58 11.01 6.14
C VAL A 10 -2.08 9.87 7.02
N ALA A 11 -1.79 10.20 8.28
CA ALA A 11 -1.29 9.26 9.29
C ALA A 11 -2.28 9.18 10.47
N PRO A 12 -3.29 8.30 10.41
CA PRO A 12 -4.25 8.11 11.49
C PRO A 12 -3.59 7.74 12.81
N VAL A 13 -4.04 8.37 13.89
CA VAL A 13 -3.56 8.12 15.26
C VAL A 13 -4.72 7.74 16.17
N GLU A 14 -4.39 7.03 17.25
CA GLU A 14 -5.33 6.70 18.32
C GLU A 14 -5.99 7.97 18.89
N GLY A 15 -7.30 7.90 19.10
CA GLY A 15 -8.11 9.01 19.60
C GLY A 15 -8.50 10.07 18.54
N GLY A 16 -8.08 9.91 17.28
CA GLY A 16 -8.52 10.74 16.16
C GLY A 16 -9.84 10.26 15.52
N ASP A 17 -10.24 10.93 14.44
CA ASP A 17 -11.52 10.66 13.72
C ASP A 17 -11.47 9.42 12.82
N SER A 18 -10.31 8.76 12.72
CA SER A 18 -10.12 7.59 11.85
C SER A 18 -10.42 6.29 12.60
N PRO A 19 -10.90 5.24 11.91
CA PRO A 19 -11.18 3.95 12.53
C PRO A 19 -9.91 3.32 13.12
N PRO A 20 -10.01 2.54 14.21
CA PRO A 20 -8.85 1.88 14.85
C PRO A 20 -7.98 1.05 13.91
N LEU A 21 -8.60 0.41 12.92
CA LEU A 21 -7.90 -0.39 11.92
C LEU A 21 -6.88 0.43 11.10
N ALA A 22 -7.03 1.74 10.97
CA ALA A 22 -6.12 2.57 10.18
C ALA A 22 -4.98 3.18 11.01
N TRP A 23 -5.03 3.09 12.35
CA TRP A 23 -4.06 3.77 13.22
C TRP A 23 -2.64 3.23 13.04
N GLY A 24 -1.68 4.13 12.84
CA GLY A 24 -0.27 3.78 12.58
C GLY A 24 0.06 3.51 11.12
N ASP A 25 -0.93 3.40 10.23
CA ASP A 25 -0.67 3.34 8.79
C ASP A 25 -0.45 4.75 8.22
N HIS A 26 0.19 4.82 7.05
CA HIS A 26 0.30 6.05 6.27
C HIS A 26 -0.37 5.88 4.91
N PHE A 27 -1.13 6.89 4.49
CA PHE A 27 -1.80 6.95 3.20
C PHE A 27 -1.36 8.22 2.46
N PHE A 28 -0.70 8.03 1.32
CA PHE A 28 -0.15 9.14 0.53
C PHE A 28 -1.03 9.44 -0.66
N TYR A 29 -1.41 10.72 -0.78
CA TYR A 29 -2.21 11.25 -1.88
C TYR A 29 -1.46 12.37 -2.58
N TYR A 30 -1.65 12.49 -3.89
CA TYR A 30 -1.35 13.73 -4.57
C TYR A 30 -2.57 14.63 -4.44
N ALA A 31 -2.47 15.61 -3.56
CA ALA A 31 -3.53 16.54 -3.19
C ALA A 31 -2.96 17.96 -3.02
N PRO A 32 -2.73 18.69 -4.11
CA PRO A 32 -2.18 20.06 -4.06
C PRO A 32 -3.01 21.06 -3.25
N ASN A 33 -4.30 20.78 -3.05
CA ASN A 33 -5.21 21.57 -2.22
C ASN A 33 -5.24 21.13 -0.74
N GLY A 34 -4.42 20.15 -0.34
CA GLY A 34 -4.38 19.61 1.01
C GLY A 34 -5.61 18.78 1.41
N GLN A 35 -6.48 18.42 0.46
CA GLN A 35 -7.69 17.64 0.73
C GLN A 35 -7.61 16.27 0.07
N ILE A 36 -8.01 15.23 0.80
CA ILE A 36 -8.11 13.88 0.24
C ILE A 36 -9.03 13.91 -0.98
N PRO A 37 -8.55 13.52 -2.18
CA PRO A 37 -9.38 13.57 -3.37
C PRO A 37 -10.56 12.59 -3.25
N PRO A 38 -11.78 13.01 -3.59
CA PRO A 38 -12.95 12.17 -3.42
C PRO A 38 -12.87 10.95 -4.35
N ARG A 39 -13.18 9.76 -3.81
CA ARG A 39 -13.21 8.47 -4.53
C ARG A 39 -11.86 8.05 -5.13
N GLN A 40 -10.75 8.68 -4.73
CA GLN A 40 -9.42 8.28 -5.16
C GLN A 40 -8.76 7.41 -4.09
N GLN A 41 -8.15 6.31 -4.52
CA GLN A 41 -7.27 5.54 -3.64
C GLN A 41 -5.92 6.27 -3.47
N PRO A 42 -5.24 6.09 -2.33
CA PRO A 42 -3.88 6.59 -2.15
C PRO A 42 -2.96 6.00 -3.23
N TYR A 43 -1.97 6.76 -3.69
CA TYR A 43 -0.98 6.25 -4.66
C TYR A 43 0.10 5.43 -3.97
N ALA A 44 0.31 5.63 -2.66
CA ALA A 44 1.18 4.80 -1.85
C ALA A 44 0.62 4.63 -0.44
N THR A 45 0.92 3.51 0.20
CA THR A 45 0.61 3.29 1.61
C THR A 45 1.78 2.64 2.34
N ILE A 46 1.87 2.88 3.64
CA ILE A 46 2.62 2.05 4.58
C ILE A 46 1.59 1.41 5.49
N VAL A 47 1.49 0.09 5.47
CA VAL A 47 0.59 -0.66 6.35
C VAL A 47 1.39 -1.44 7.39
N THR A 48 0.96 -1.37 8.65
CA THR A 48 1.73 -1.86 9.81
C THR A 48 1.08 -3.04 10.54
N LYS A 49 -0.07 -3.54 10.04
CA LYS A 49 -0.73 -4.74 10.56
C LYS A 49 -1.52 -5.44 9.47
N ASN A 50 -1.96 -6.66 9.76
CA ASN A 50 -2.82 -7.38 8.83
C ASN A 50 -4.18 -6.67 8.67
N TYR A 51 -4.67 -6.67 7.44
CA TYR A 51 -6.02 -6.22 7.14
C TYR A 51 -6.96 -7.43 6.96
N PRO A 52 -8.28 -7.27 7.14
CA PRO A 52 -9.23 -8.38 6.98
C PRO A 52 -9.16 -9.08 5.61
N ASP A 53 -8.75 -8.37 4.56
CA ASP A 53 -8.57 -8.88 3.20
C ASP A 53 -7.12 -9.31 2.88
N ASP A 54 -6.19 -9.12 3.82
CA ASP A 54 -4.77 -9.45 3.65
C ASP A 54 -4.08 -9.81 4.97
N SER A 55 -4.18 -11.09 5.33
CA SER A 55 -3.37 -11.72 6.40
C SER A 55 -2.10 -12.40 5.89
N ARG A 56 -1.99 -12.62 4.56
CA ARG A 56 -0.85 -13.32 3.93
C ARG A 56 0.45 -12.53 4.00
N SER A 57 0.34 -11.22 4.24
CA SER A 57 1.49 -10.37 4.43
C SER A 57 2.13 -10.51 5.80
N GLU A 58 1.46 -11.17 6.77
CA GLU A 58 1.95 -11.50 8.13
C GLU A 58 2.45 -10.29 8.95
N LEU A 59 1.81 -9.14 8.80
CA LEU A 59 2.28 -7.87 9.36
C LEU A 59 2.08 -7.72 10.87
N ASP A 60 1.37 -8.64 11.52
CA ASP A 60 1.20 -8.63 12.99
C ASP A 60 2.47 -9.10 13.74
N ALA A 61 3.47 -9.63 13.02
CA ALA A 61 4.75 -9.95 13.62
C ALA A 61 5.54 -8.66 13.95
N PRO A 62 6.35 -8.66 15.03
CA PRO A 62 7.12 -7.48 15.43
C PRO A 62 7.98 -6.91 14.30
N ASP A 63 8.10 -5.59 14.27
CA ASP A 63 8.97 -4.84 13.35
C ASP A 63 8.64 -5.03 11.85
N ARG A 64 7.39 -5.40 11.52
CA ARG A 64 6.95 -5.57 10.13
C ARG A 64 6.04 -4.44 9.66
N TRP A 65 6.27 -4.02 8.43
CA TRP A 65 5.41 -3.12 7.68
C TRP A 65 5.59 -3.39 6.20
N ARG A 66 4.63 -2.94 5.39
CA ARG A 66 4.72 -3.03 3.92
C ARG A 66 4.47 -1.68 3.30
N VAL A 67 5.35 -1.30 2.37
CA VAL A 67 5.10 -0.23 1.42
C VAL A 67 4.38 -0.76 0.20
N ASN A 68 3.24 -0.17 -0.12
CA ASN A 68 2.55 -0.36 -1.39
C ASN A 68 2.69 0.90 -2.23
N ILE A 69 2.95 0.75 -3.54
CA ILE A 69 3.00 1.87 -4.48
C ILE A 69 2.23 1.46 -5.73
N ARG A 70 1.30 2.32 -6.16
CA ARG A 70 0.63 2.19 -7.44
C ARG A 70 1.56 2.69 -8.55
N VAL A 71 1.94 1.80 -9.45
CA VAL A 71 2.94 2.10 -10.50
C VAL A 71 2.34 2.08 -11.91
N GLY A 72 1.09 1.62 -12.05
CA GLY A 72 0.44 1.46 -13.35
C GLY A 72 0.90 0.19 -14.11
N ALA A 73 0.13 -0.22 -15.11
CA ALA A 73 0.26 -1.53 -15.74
C ALA A 73 1.63 -1.80 -16.38
N ASP A 74 2.18 -0.82 -17.12
CA ASP A 74 3.45 -1.00 -17.83
C ASP A 74 4.63 -1.19 -16.88
N ARG A 75 4.69 -0.35 -15.83
CA ARG A 75 5.75 -0.45 -14.82
C ARG A 75 5.55 -1.68 -13.94
N PHE A 76 4.31 -2.04 -13.62
CA PHE A 76 3.98 -3.28 -12.92
C PHE A 76 4.52 -4.51 -13.69
N LEU A 77 4.25 -4.59 -14.99
CA LEU A 77 4.75 -5.68 -15.85
C LEU A 77 6.28 -5.71 -15.88
N ALA A 78 6.94 -4.55 -15.95
CA ALA A 78 8.40 -4.47 -15.94
C ALA A 78 9.03 -4.90 -14.60
N LEU A 79 8.35 -4.65 -13.47
CA LEU A 79 8.86 -4.99 -12.14
C LEU A 79 8.56 -6.44 -11.73
N ILE A 80 7.35 -6.93 -12.03
CA ILE A 80 6.87 -8.24 -11.58
C ILE A 80 7.12 -9.34 -12.62
N GLY A 81 7.27 -8.98 -13.90
CA GLY A 81 7.46 -9.88 -15.02
C GLY A 81 6.13 -10.36 -15.64
N ASP A 82 6.22 -11.34 -16.54
CA ASP A 82 5.11 -11.83 -17.38
C ASP A 82 3.83 -12.08 -16.56
N THR A 83 2.81 -11.28 -16.87
CA THR A 83 1.55 -11.27 -16.14
C THR A 83 0.62 -12.44 -16.49
N THR A 84 0.88 -13.14 -17.61
CA THR A 84 -0.01 -14.18 -18.15
C THR A 84 -0.13 -15.41 -17.25
N ARG A 85 0.88 -15.67 -16.40
CA ARG A 85 0.91 -16.78 -15.44
C ARG A 85 0.86 -16.34 -13.98
N LEU A 86 0.50 -15.08 -13.68
CA LEU A 86 0.45 -14.59 -12.29
C LEU A 86 -0.57 -15.31 -11.40
N SER A 87 -1.60 -15.91 -12.00
CA SER A 87 -2.57 -16.75 -11.29
C SER A 87 -2.00 -18.11 -10.90
N GLU A 88 -0.97 -18.59 -11.60
CA GLU A 88 -0.34 -19.90 -11.38
C GLU A 88 0.84 -19.80 -10.41
N ARG A 89 1.43 -18.61 -10.27
CA ARG A 89 2.54 -18.38 -9.33
C ARG A 89 2.03 -18.28 -7.90
N VAL A 90 2.61 -19.08 -7.03
CA VAL A 90 2.48 -18.94 -5.57
C VAL A 90 3.44 -17.85 -5.12
N TRP A 91 2.92 -16.87 -4.39
CA TRP A 91 3.70 -15.75 -3.85
C TRP A 91 3.81 -15.91 -2.34
N ASP A 92 5.04 -15.82 -1.84
CA ASP A 92 5.28 -15.57 -0.43
C ASP A 92 5.11 -14.06 -0.18
N TYR A 93 3.92 -13.67 0.29
CA TYR A 93 3.61 -12.27 0.58
C TYR A 93 4.28 -11.76 1.87
N ALA A 94 4.92 -12.64 2.64
CA ALA A 94 5.68 -12.27 3.82
C ALA A 94 7.18 -12.04 3.51
N ALA A 95 7.65 -12.39 2.31
CA ALA A 95 9.04 -12.18 1.92
C ALA A 95 9.46 -10.70 2.08
N THR A 96 10.57 -10.46 2.77
CA THR A 96 11.15 -9.12 2.94
C THR A 96 12.09 -8.80 1.78
N ASP A 97 12.33 -7.52 1.52
CA ASP A 97 13.29 -7.06 0.51
C ASP A 97 12.98 -7.54 -0.92
N VAL A 98 11.71 -7.81 -1.22
CA VAL A 98 11.25 -8.29 -2.54
C VAL A 98 10.10 -7.42 -3.05
N LEU A 99 10.12 -7.11 -4.34
CA LEU A 99 8.97 -6.52 -5.03
C LEU A 99 7.95 -7.60 -5.37
N LEU A 100 6.75 -7.44 -4.83
CA LEU A 100 5.65 -8.40 -4.97
C LEU A 100 4.42 -7.68 -5.55
N PRO A 101 3.58 -8.38 -6.33
CA PRO A 101 2.28 -7.83 -6.70
C PRO A 101 1.43 -7.64 -5.44
N HIS A 102 0.58 -6.60 -5.38
CA HIS A 102 -0.26 -6.43 -4.19
C HIS A 102 -1.23 -7.63 -4.03
N PRO A 103 -1.31 -8.27 -2.84
CA PRO A 103 -2.11 -9.50 -2.63
C PRO A 103 -3.61 -9.35 -2.96
N VAL A 104 -4.16 -8.14 -2.82
CA VAL A 104 -5.55 -7.79 -3.12
C VAL A 104 -5.66 -6.94 -4.38
N TYR A 105 -4.85 -5.87 -4.49
CA TYR A 105 -5.03 -4.83 -5.52
C TYR A 105 -4.15 -4.99 -6.77
N ARG A 106 -3.44 -6.09 -6.99
CA ARG A 106 -2.57 -6.29 -8.17
C ARG A 106 -3.20 -5.99 -9.53
N ARG A 107 -4.53 -6.10 -9.65
CA ARG A 107 -5.25 -5.80 -10.91
C ARG A 107 -5.29 -4.30 -11.23
N GLN A 108 -4.90 -3.43 -10.30
CA GLN A 108 -5.01 -1.97 -10.41
C GLN A 108 -3.68 -1.27 -10.80
N GLY A 109 -2.61 -2.05 -10.99
CA GLY A 109 -1.29 -1.59 -11.41
C GLY A 109 -0.37 -1.25 -10.25
#